data_AF-A0A2V9ML77-F1
#
_entry.id   AF-A0A2V9ML77-F1
#
_cell.length_a   1.000
_cell.length_b   1.000
_cell.length_c   1.000
_cell.angle_alpha   90.00
_cell.angle_beta   90.00
_cell.angle_gamma   90.00
#
_symmetry.space_group_name_H-M   'P 1'
#
loop_
_entity.id
_entity.type
_entity.pdbx_description
1 polymer ?
#
loop_
_entity_poly.entity_id
_entity_poly.type
_entity_poly.pdbx_seq_one_letter_code
_entity_poly.pdbx_strand_id
1 'polypeptide(L)'
;AVSAMSGARIGELIVTHRARKHGASKYGISRTFKVLSDLFALKLIARFGSKPLLGFFTLALPFGLPGFLLLVFVLWHRLGSSPQPMRVVNETVALLFIGTWCFLLLLGLIGEMAINATRPRLKDGAQLILEELKGGN
;
A
#
# COMPACT_ATOMS: atom_id res chain seq x y z
N ALA A 1 -9.54 -6.60 -14.27
CA ALA A 1 -8.32 -6.02 -13.65
C ALA A 1 -7.35 -5.51 -14.73
N VAL A 2 -6.86 -6.38 -15.63
CA VAL A 2 -6.01 -5.99 -16.76
C VAL A 2 -6.61 -4.86 -17.60
N SER A 3 -7.92 -4.94 -17.91
CA SER A 3 -8.65 -3.92 -18.67
C SER A 3 -8.67 -2.52 -18.03
N ALA A 4 -8.61 -2.44 -16.69
CA ALA A 4 -8.57 -1.17 -15.96
C ALA A 4 -7.17 -0.54 -15.96
N MET A 5 -6.12 -1.37 -15.98
CA MET A 5 -4.74 -0.91 -16.05
C MET A 5 -4.34 -0.53 -17.49
N SER A 6 -4.95 -1.14 -18.50
CA SER A 6 -4.64 -0.90 -19.91
C SER A 6 -5.39 0.27 -20.54
N GLY A 7 -6.21 1.01 -19.77
CA GLY A 7 -7.01 2.13 -20.29
C GLY A 7 -8.09 1.71 -21.30
N ALA A 8 -8.52 0.44 -21.27
CA ALA A 8 -9.50 -0.07 -22.20
C ALA A 8 -10.88 0.56 -21.95
N ARG A 9 -11.59 0.93 -23.04
CA ARG A 9 -12.99 1.35 -22.95
C ARG A 9 -13.86 0.12 -22.71
N ILE A 10 -14.56 0.11 -21.59
CA ILE A 10 -15.47 -0.98 -21.21
C ILE A 10 -16.90 -0.54 -21.55
N GLY A 11 -17.58 -1.30 -22.39
CA GLY A 11 -19.01 -1.16 -22.64
C GLY A 11 -19.75 -2.34 -22.01
N GLU A 12 -20.87 -2.06 -21.35
CA GLU A 12 -21.80 -3.09 -20.86
C GLU A 12 -22.95 -3.23 -21.86
N LEU A 13 -23.29 -4.47 -22.23
CA LEU A 13 -24.44 -4.77 -23.08
C LEU A 13 -25.52 -5.42 -22.21
N ILE A 14 -26.73 -4.88 -22.24
CA ILE A 14 -27.88 -5.46 -21.54
C ILE A 14 -28.24 -6.78 -22.23
N VAL A 15 -28.16 -7.88 -21.47
CA VAL A 15 -28.57 -9.21 -21.93
C VAL A 15 -29.71 -9.73 -21.07
N THR A 16 -30.73 -10.31 -21.72
CA THR A 16 -31.90 -10.85 -21.03
C THR A 16 -31.54 -12.16 -20.31
N HIS A 17 -31.42 -12.10 -18.99
CA HIS A 17 -31.15 -13.28 -18.17
C HIS A 17 -32.42 -14.13 -17.98
N ARG A 18 -32.30 -15.45 -18.20
CA ARG A 18 -33.36 -16.42 -17.89
C ARG A 18 -33.08 -17.10 -16.56
N ALA A 19 -34.13 -17.28 -15.76
CA ALA A 19 -34.02 -17.95 -14.46
C ALA A 19 -33.54 -19.39 -14.61
N ARG A 20 -32.60 -19.79 -13.74
CA ARG A 20 -32.02 -21.14 -13.75
C ARG A 20 -33.03 -22.13 -13.18
N LYS A 21 -33.36 -23.18 -13.95
CA LYS A 21 -34.39 -24.17 -13.55
C LYS A 21 -33.85 -25.28 -12.64
N HIS A 22 -32.55 -25.59 -12.66
CA HIS A 22 -31.95 -26.70 -11.89
C HIS A 22 -30.51 -26.40 -11.45
N GLY A 23 -30.08 -27.03 -10.34
CA GLY A 23 -28.70 -27.02 -9.82
C GLY A 23 -28.42 -25.95 -8.76
N ALA A 24 -27.44 -26.21 -7.88
CA ALA A 24 -26.98 -25.27 -6.86
C ALA A 24 -25.92 -24.29 -7.43
N SER A 25 -25.82 -23.10 -6.81
CA SER A 25 -24.80 -22.12 -7.18
C SER A 25 -23.40 -22.62 -6.78
N LYS A 26 -22.44 -22.57 -7.72
CA LYS A 26 -21.02 -22.86 -7.47
C LYS A 26 -20.31 -21.72 -6.71
N TYR A 27 -21.02 -20.63 -6.42
CA TYR A 27 -20.49 -19.48 -5.71
C TYR A 27 -20.81 -19.59 -4.22
N GLY A 28 -19.84 -20.06 -3.45
CA GLY A 28 -19.87 -20.00 -1.99
C GLY A 28 -19.11 -18.80 -1.44
N ILE A 29 -19.31 -18.52 -0.14
CA ILE A 29 -18.65 -17.42 0.59
C ILE A 29 -17.11 -17.49 0.49
N SER A 30 -16.53 -18.69 0.42
CA SER A 30 -15.08 -18.88 0.26
C SER A 30 -14.49 -18.18 -0.97
N ARG A 31 -15.26 -18.07 -2.06
CA ARG A 31 -14.81 -17.38 -3.28
C ARG A 31 -14.77 -15.87 -3.10
N THR A 32 -15.72 -15.31 -2.34
CA THR A 32 -15.77 -13.86 -2.05
C THR A 32 -14.53 -13.42 -1.29
N PHE A 33 -14.08 -14.17 -0.28
CA PHE A 33 -12.85 -13.86 0.46
C PHE A 33 -11.59 -13.90 -0.43
N LYS A 34 -11.49 -14.89 -1.31
CA LYS A 34 -10.36 -14.98 -2.28
C LYS A 34 -10.35 -13.78 -3.22
N VAL A 35 -11.52 -13.43 -3.77
CA VAL A 35 -11.66 -12.28 -4.69
C VAL A 35 -11.41 -10.96 -3.97
N LEU A 36 -11.86 -10.80 -2.72
CA LEU A 36 -11.60 -9.60 -1.92
C LEU A 36 -10.11 -9.43 -1.63
N SER A 37 -9.42 -10.51 -1.22
CA SER A 37 -7.97 -10.49 -1.00
C SER A 37 -7.20 -10.17 -2.29
N ASP A 38 -7.66 -10.69 -3.43
CA ASP A 38 -7.07 -10.40 -4.74
C ASP A 38 -7.26 -8.94 -5.16
N LEU A 39 -8.46 -8.39 -4.96
CA LEU A 39 -8.76 -6.96 -5.17
C LEU A 39 -7.92 -6.06 -4.25
N PHE A 40 -7.71 -6.46 -2.99
CA PHE A 40 -6.85 -5.74 -2.07
C PHE A 40 -5.39 -5.73 -2.56
N ALA A 41 -4.86 -6.88 -2.97
CA ALA A 41 -3.52 -7.00 -3.54
C ALA A 41 -3.37 -6.16 -4.81
N LEU A 42 -4.33 -6.20 -5.73
CA LEU A 42 -4.31 -5.38 -6.94
C LEU A 42 -4.33 -3.88 -6.62
N LYS A 43 -5.17 -3.46 -5.67
CA LYS A 43 -5.23 -2.07 -5.23
C LYS A 43 -3.94 -1.63 -4.54
N LEU A 44 -3.30 -2.54 -3.79
CA LEU A 44 -1.98 -2.32 -3.20
C LEU A 44 -0.95 -2.09 -4.31
N ILE A 45 -0.84 -3.00 -5.28
CA ILE A 45 0.12 -2.89 -6.38
C ILE A 45 -0.09 -1.60 -7.19
N ALA A 46 -1.35 -1.28 -7.55
CA ALA A 46 -1.65 -0.08 -8.31
C ALA A 46 -1.31 1.23 -7.56
N ARG A 47 -1.56 1.28 -6.25
CA ARG A 47 -1.31 2.47 -5.43
C ARG A 47 0.16 2.60 -5.02
N PHE A 48 0.80 1.51 -4.59
CA PHE A 48 2.20 1.49 -4.20
C PHE A 48 3.16 1.58 -5.40
N GLY A 49 2.74 1.13 -6.58
CA GLY A 49 3.52 1.27 -7.82
C GLY A 49 3.59 2.69 -8.37
N SER A 50 2.73 3.60 -7.91
CA SER A 50 2.71 5.00 -8.37
C SER A 50 3.27 5.98 -7.33
N LYS A 51 2.92 5.82 -6.05
CA LYS A 51 3.34 6.69 -4.93
C LYS A 51 3.61 5.88 -3.64
N PRO A 52 4.72 5.13 -3.58
CA PRO A 52 5.06 4.26 -2.46
C PRO A 52 5.17 5.02 -1.13
N LEU A 53 5.70 6.25 -1.11
CA LEU A 53 5.86 7.04 0.11
C LEU A 53 4.51 7.27 0.82
N LEU A 54 3.47 7.65 0.07
CA LEU A 54 2.14 7.89 0.63
C LEU A 54 1.53 6.59 1.19
N GLY A 55 1.76 5.45 0.52
CA GLY A 55 1.30 4.14 0.98
C GLY A 55 1.88 3.78 2.34
N PHE A 56 3.21 3.81 2.47
CA PHE A 56 3.89 3.51 3.73
C PHE A 56 3.61 4.55 4.82
N PHE A 57 3.43 5.83 4.48
CA PHE A 57 3.01 6.84 5.44
C PHE A 57 1.64 6.52 6.06
N THR A 58 0.66 6.11 5.24
CA THR A 58 -0.66 5.71 5.78
C THR A 58 -0.60 4.48 6.68
N LEU A 59 0.33 3.55 6.42
CA LEU A 59 0.57 2.39 7.29
C LEU A 59 1.34 2.75 8.57
N ALA A 60 2.18 3.78 8.54
CA ALA A 60 2.96 4.24 9.68
C ALA A 60 2.13 5.07 10.67
N LEU A 61 1.11 5.79 10.18
CA LEU A 61 0.22 6.66 10.97
C LEU A 61 -0.26 6.07 12.32
N PRO A 62 -0.78 4.81 12.40
CA PRO A 62 -1.21 4.22 13.67
C PRO A 62 -0.09 4.01 14.68
N PHE A 63 1.18 3.99 14.28
CA PHE A 63 2.33 3.85 15.18
C PHE A 63 2.93 5.20 15.58
N GLY A 64 2.81 6.21 14.72
CA GLY A 64 3.40 7.53 14.93
C GLY A 64 2.76 8.30 16.09
N LEU A 65 1.44 8.49 16.05
CA LEU A 65 0.70 9.23 17.08
C LEU A 65 0.86 8.64 18.49
N PRO A 66 0.53 7.35 18.73
CA PRO A 66 0.72 6.75 20.05
C PRO A 66 2.19 6.63 20.44
N GLY A 67 3.09 6.36 19.49
CA GLY A 67 4.53 6.34 19.75
C GLY A 67 5.05 7.69 20.25
N PHE A 68 4.59 8.78 19.64
CA PHE A 68 4.96 10.15 20.03
C PHE A 68 4.42 10.50 21.42
N LEU A 69 3.15 10.18 21.71
CA LEU A 69 2.57 10.41 23.03
C LEU A 69 3.29 9.62 24.13
N LEU A 70 3.62 8.34 23.87
CA LEU A 70 4.38 7.51 24.79
C LEU A 70 5.80 8.05 25.01
N LEU A 71 6.46 8.54 23.96
CA LEU A 71 7.79 9.14 24.06
C LEU A 71 7.76 10.38 24.97
N VAL A 72 6.80 11.28 24.78
CA VAL A 72 6.63 12.48 25.61
C VAL A 72 6.34 12.10 27.07
N PHE A 73 5.46 11.11 27.29
CA PHE A 73 5.14 10.61 28.62
C PHE A 73 6.38 10.07 29.35
N VAL A 74 7.15 9.22 28.67
CA VAL A 74 8.39 8.65 29.21
C VAL A 74 9.42 9.75 29.51
N LEU A 75 9.58 10.73 28.61
CA LEU A 75 10.52 11.83 28.78
C LEU A 75 10.16 12.73 29.97
N TRP A 76 8.87 13.04 30.14
CA TRP A 76 8.37 13.81 31.28
C TRP A 76 8.70 13.13 32.61
N HIS A 77 8.42 11.83 32.70
CA HIS A 77 8.73 11.04 33.89
C HIS A 77 10.21 10.74 34.09
N ARG A 78 11.05 10.93 33.07
CA ARG A 78 12.50 10.84 33.20
C ARG A 78 13.09 12.11 33.80
N LEU A 79 12.43 13.26 33.63
CA LEU A 79 12.82 14.55 34.19
C LEU A 79 12.34 14.71 35.64
N GLY A 80 11.16 14.20 35.98
CA GLY A 80 10.72 14.12 37.37
C GLY A 80 11.34 12.90 38.05
N SER A 81 12.08 13.08 39.14
CA SER A 81 12.75 12.01 39.92
C SER A 81 11.80 11.01 40.61
N SER A 82 10.58 10.81 40.08
CA SER A 82 9.58 9.89 40.60
C SER A 82 9.86 8.46 40.10
N PRO A 83 10.15 7.50 40.98
CA PRO A 83 10.31 6.11 40.59
C PRO A 83 8.97 5.56 40.09
N GLN A 84 8.91 5.22 38.80
CA GLN A 84 7.76 4.56 38.20
C GLN A 84 7.91 3.04 38.25
N PRO A 85 6.89 2.29 38.68
CA PRO A 85 6.84 0.86 38.44
C PRO A 85 6.84 0.62 36.92
N MET A 86 7.63 -0.36 36.45
CA MET A 86 7.73 -0.77 35.04
C MET A 86 8.37 0.25 34.07
N ARG A 87 9.27 1.12 34.53
CA ARG A 87 10.01 2.10 33.70
C ARG A 87 10.63 1.50 32.42
N VAL A 88 11.33 0.37 32.54
CA VAL A 88 12.01 -0.29 31.41
C VAL A 88 11.01 -0.74 30.33
N VAL A 89 9.82 -1.18 30.74
CA VAL A 89 8.77 -1.62 29.81
C VAL A 89 8.25 -0.45 28.99
N ASN A 90 7.92 0.67 29.64
CA ASN A 90 7.40 1.86 28.96
C ASN A 90 8.42 2.46 27.99
N GLU A 91 9.71 2.51 28.37
CA GLU A 91 10.80 2.95 27.50
C GLU A 91 10.94 2.06 26.25
N THR A 92 10.89 0.74 26.44
CA THR A 92 11.03 -0.22 25.34
C THR A 92 9.86 -0.15 24.37
N VAL A 93 8.62 -0.02 24.88
CA VAL A 93 7.41 0.11 24.05
C VAL A 93 7.44 1.42 23.26
N ALA A 94 7.82 2.54 23.88
CA ALA A 94 7.94 3.82 23.19
C ALA A 94 8.97 3.74 22.03
N LEU A 95 10.14 3.13 22.29
CA LEU A 95 11.17 2.93 21.27
C LEU A 95 10.70 2.01 20.14
N LEU A 96 9.95 0.96 20.44
CA LEU A 96 9.43 0.03 19.43
C LEU A 96 8.41 0.70 18.51
N PHE A 97 7.52 1.52 19.06
CA PHE A 97 6.53 2.25 18.27
C PHE A 97 7.18 3.32 17.38
N ILE A 98 8.08 4.14 17.93
CA ILE A 98 8.81 5.15 17.16
C ILE A 98 9.75 4.51 16.15
N GLY A 99 10.44 3.43 16.53
CA GLY A 99 11.32 2.68 15.64
C GLY A 99 10.55 2.08 14.45
N THR A 100 9.40 1.48 14.72
CA THR A 100 8.51 0.94 13.66
C THR A 100 7.98 2.06 12.75
N TRP A 101 7.57 3.19 13.33
CA TRP A 101 7.13 4.36 12.58
C TRP A 101 8.22 4.88 11.64
N CYS A 102 9.43 5.08 12.16
CA CYS A 102 10.59 5.54 11.39
C CYS A 102 10.97 4.52 10.30
N PHE A 103 11.01 3.23 10.62
CA PHE A 103 11.31 2.16 9.67
C PHE A 103 10.34 2.16 8.48
N LEU A 104 9.04 2.28 8.73
CA LEU A 104 8.04 2.35 7.67
C LEU A 104 8.20 3.60 6.79
N LEU A 105 8.51 4.76 7.39
CA LEU A 105 8.78 5.98 6.62
C LEU A 105 10.02 5.83 5.71
N LEU A 106 11.10 5.26 6.25
CA LEU A 106 12.32 4.99 5.48
C LEU A 106 12.06 4.01 4.33
N LEU A 107 11.29 2.95 4.58
CA LEU A 107 10.91 1.99 3.54
C LEU A 107 10.09 2.67 2.41
N GLY A 108 9.20 3.60 2.78
CA GLY A 108 8.47 4.42 1.82
C GLY A 108 9.36 5.34 1.00
N LEU A 109 10.36 5.96 1.65
CA LEU A 109 11.33 6.82 0.97
C LEU A 109 12.19 6.01 -0.02
N ILE A 110 12.70 4.85 0.41
CA ILE A 110 13.47 3.94 -0.46
C ILE A 110 12.62 3.51 -1.66
N GLY A 111 11.34 3.17 -1.44
CA GLY A 111 10.40 2.85 -2.51
C GLY A 111 10.26 3.99 -3.53
N GLU A 112 10.11 5.23 -3.05
CA GLU A 112 9.98 6.41 -3.92
C GLU A 112 11.26 6.64 -4.74
N MET A 113 12.42 6.47 -4.12
CA MET A 113 13.71 6.57 -4.82
C MET A 113 13.88 5.47 -5.87
N ALA A 114 13.52 4.22 -5.56
CA ALA A 114 13.62 3.10 -6.50
C ALA A 114 12.74 3.30 -7.75
N ILE A 115 11.53 3.81 -7.57
CA ILE A 115 10.63 4.13 -8.69
C ILE A 115 11.16 5.32 -9.49
N ASN A 116 11.62 6.39 -8.81
CA ASN A 116 12.16 7.55 -9.50
C ASN A 116 13.45 7.25 -10.25
N ALA A 117 14.27 6.31 -9.78
CA ALA A 117 15.47 5.86 -10.49
C ALA A 117 15.15 5.10 -11.79
N THR A 118 14.00 4.42 -11.88
CA THR A 118 13.59 3.64 -13.06
C THR A 118 12.74 4.42 -14.06
N ARG A 119 12.08 5.50 -13.62
CA ARG A 119 11.22 6.36 -14.46
C ARG A 119 11.90 6.92 -15.72
N PRO A 120 13.14 7.44 -15.69
CA PRO A 120 13.81 7.95 -16.89
C PRO A 120 13.99 6.85 -17.95
N ARG A 121 14.50 5.68 -17.54
CA ARG A 121 14.73 4.53 -18.44
C ARG A 121 13.47 4.05 -19.14
N LEU A 122 12.32 4.10 -18.45
CA LEU A 122 11.03 3.74 -19.03
C LEU A 122 10.58 4.74 -20.12
N LYS A 123 10.88 6.04 -19.96
CA LYS A 123 10.57 7.05 -20.96
C LYS A 123 11.45 6.86 -22.20
N ASP A 124 12.74 6.63 -22.00
CA ASP A 124 13.71 6.45 -23.10
C ASP A 124 13.35 5.21 -23.94
N GLY A 125 13.07 4.07 -23.28
CA GLY A 125 12.64 2.84 -23.97
C GLY A 125 11.30 2.99 -24.71
N ALA A 126 10.34 3.72 -24.11
CA ALA A 126 9.08 4.00 -24.77
C ALA A 126 9.24 4.91 -25.99
N GLN A 127 10.17 5.88 -25.95
CA GLN A 127 10.46 6.75 -27.09
C GLN A 127 11.12 5.97 -28.24
N LEU A 128 12.07 5.08 -27.96
CA LEU A 128 12.70 4.23 -28.97
C LEU A 128 11.69 3.36 -29.74
N ILE A 129 10.73 2.76 -29.03
CA ILE A 129 9.66 1.97 -29.66
C ILE A 129 8.77 2.86 -30.53
N LEU A 130 8.45 4.08 -30.08
CA LEU A 130 7.63 5.01 -30.87
C LEU A 130 8.36 5.55 -32.11
N GLU A 131 9.69 5.70 -32.05
CA GLU A 131 10.51 6.07 -33.20
C GLU A 131 10.62 4.92 -34.22
N GLU A 132 10.86 3.69 -33.77
CA GLU A 132 10.81 2.48 -34.62
C GLU A 132 9.46 2.35 -35.35
N LEU A 133 8.36 2.53 -34.63
CA LEU A 133 7.01 2.47 -35.22
C LEU A 133 6.72 3.62 -36.20
N LYS A 134 7.40 4.76 -36.09
CA LYS A 134 7.24 5.91 -37.00
C LYS A 134 8.19 5.88 -38.19
N GLY A 135 9.39 5.31 -38.04
CA GLY A 135 10.41 5.21 -39.08
C GLY A 135 10.25 4.00 -40.00
N GLY A 136 9.40 3.04 -39.64
CA GLY A 136 9.10 1.84 -40.44
C GLY A 136 8.03 2.02 -41.54
N ASN A 137 7.98 3.19 -42.19
CA ASN A 137 7.09 3.48 -43.33
C ASN A 137 7.86 4.21 -44.43
#